data_AF-A0A3D4B4V9-F1
#
_entry.id   AF-A0A3D4B4V9-F1
#
_cell.length_a   1.000
_cell.length_b   1.000
_cell.length_c   1.000
_cell.angle_alpha   90.00
_cell.angle_beta   90.00
_cell.angle_gamma   90.00
#
_symmetry.space_group_name_H-M   'P 1'
#
loop_
_entity.id
_entity.type
_entity.pdbx_description
1 polymer ?
#
loop_
_entity_poly.entity_id
_entity_poly.type
_entity_poly.pdbx_seq_one_letter_code
_entity_poly.pdbx_strand_id
1 'polypeptide(L)' 'MGRRRIGEIMVDEGFITEEQLEKALQDQKKGVERLGETVIRLSFITRIQRDEIVKIQMEDMAG' A
#
# COMPACT_ATOMS: atom_id res chain seq x y z
N MET A 1 17.90 8.95 4.68
CA MET A 1 16.89 8.97 3.61
C MET A 1 15.53 8.72 4.26
N GLY A 2 14.46 9.38 3.82
CA GLY A 2 13.14 9.22 4.43
C GLY A 2 12.54 7.85 4.09
N ARG A 3 11.78 7.26 5.01
CA ARG A 3 11.10 5.97 4.77
C ARG A 3 10.17 6.09 3.55
N ARG A 4 10.23 5.15 2.60
CA ARG A 4 9.23 5.05 1.53
C ARG A 4 7.84 4.74 2.13
N ARG A 5 6.81 5.47 1.71
CA ARG A 5 5.45 5.20 2.17
C ARG A 5 4.95 3.93 1.51
N ILE A 6 4.07 3.21 2.21
CA ILE A 6 3.53 1.95 1.71
C ILE A 6 2.80 2.11 0.38
N GLY A 7 2.14 3.25 0.16
CA GLY A 7 1.48 3.56 -1.11
C GLY A 7 2.45 3.76 -2.28
N GLU A 8 3.63 4.33 -2.02
CA GLU A 8 4.67 4.50 -3.05
C GLU A 8 5.23 3.13 -3.44
N ILE A 9 5.54 2.28 -2.46
CA ILE A 9 6.00 0.90 -2.68
C ILE A 9 4.96 0.11 -3.49
N MET A 10 3.67 0.26 -3.18
CA MET A 10 2.60 -0.44 -3.90
C MET A 10 2.55 -0.08 -5.40
N VAL A 11 2.86 1.17 -5.76
CA VAL A 11 2.87 1.63 -7.16
C VAL A 11 4.18 1.26 -7.84
N ASP A 12 5.32 1.52 -7.18
CA ASP A 12 6.67 1.23 -7.72
C ASP A 12 6.84 -0.26 -8.05
N GLU A 13 6.33 -1.13 -7.19
CA GLU A 13 6.40 -2.60 -7.37
C GLU A 13 5.26 -3.15 -8.26
N GLY A 14 4.36 -2.28 -8.73
CA GLY A 14 3.27 -2.66 -9.65
C GLY A 14 2.12 -3.45 -9.00
N PHE A 15 1.98 -3.42 -7.68
CA PHE A 15 0.86 -4.06 -6.99
C PHE A 15 -0.48 -3.35 -7.25
N ILE A 16 -0.45 -2.02 -7.37
CA ILE A 16 -1.60 -1.18 -7.73
C ILE A 16 -1.19 -0.09 -8.71
N THR A 17 -2.16 0.47 -9.44
CA THR A 17 -1.95 1.67 -10.26
C THR A 17 -2.04 2.95 -9.42
N GLU A 18 -1.53 4.07 -9.95
CA GLU A 18 -1.71 5.39 -9.33
C GLU A 18 -3.20 5.74 -9.13
N GLU A 19 -4.06 5.40 -10.09
CA GLU A 19 -5.51 5.61 -9.98
C GLU A 19 -6.14 4.79 -8.84
N GLN A 20 -5.69 3.55 -8.66
CA GLN A 20 -6.13 2.69 -7.56
C GLN A 20 -5.63 3.22 -6.21
N LEU A 21 -4.39 3.72 -6.15
CA LEU A 21 -3.85 4.39 -4.97
C LEU A 21 -4.67 5.63 -4.61
N GLU A 22 -5.00 6.47 -5.59
CA GLU A 22 -5.81 7.67 -5.36
C GLU A 22 -7.20 7.31 -4.83
N LYS A 23 -7.86 6.33 -5.46
CA LYS A 23 -9.16 5.83 -4.99
C LYS A 23 -9.08 5.28 -3.56
N ALA A 24 -8.04 4.50 -3.25
CA ALA A 24 -7.84 3.99 -1.90
C ALA A 24 -7.59 5.11 -0.88
N LEU A 25 -6.84 6.16 -1.23
CA LEU A 25 -6.62 7.32 -0.37
C LEU A 25 -7.91 8.13 -0.15
N GLN A 26 -8.73 8.30 -1.18
CA GLN A 26 -10.03 8.97 -1.07
C GLN A 26 -10.99 8.18 -0.16
N ASP A 27 -11.00 6.86 -0.28
CA ASP A 27 -11.84 5.97 0.54
C ASP A 27 -11.32 5.92 1.99
N GLN A 28 -9.99 5.89 2.17
CA GLN A 28 -9.34 5.93 3.48
C GLN A 28 -9.72 7.19 4.26
N LYS A 29 -9.79 8.36 3.60
CA LYS A 29 -10.20 9.63 4.24
C LYS A 29 -11.63 9.59 4.79
N LYS A 30 -12.49 8.71 4.28
CA LYS A 30 -13.87 8.54 4.73
C LYS A 30 -14.00 7.51 5.86
N GLY A 31 -12.97 6.71 6.10
CA GLY A 31 -12.94 5.66 7.11
C GLY A 31 -11.88 5.88 8.19
N VAL A 32 -11.76 4.92 9.10
CA VAL A 32 -10.72 4.86 10.15
C VAL A 32 -9.60 3.85 9.82
N GLU A 33 -9.70 3.20 8.67
CA GLU A 33 -8.81 2.13 8.25
C GLU A 33 -7.45 2.65 7.78
N ARG A 34 -6.43 1.79 7.88
CA ARG A 34 -5.11 2.08 7.29
C ARG A 34 -5.16 1.79 5.79
N LEU A 35 -4.37 2.51 4.99
CA LEU A 35 -4.32 2.36 3.53
C LEU A 35 -4.18 0.90 3.09
N GLY A 36 -3.32 0.12 3.77
CA GLY A 36 -3.12 -1.31 3.51
C GLY A 36 -4.39 -2.17 3.66
N GLU A 37 -5.24 -1.85 4.63
CA GLU A 37 -6.53 -2.54 4.80
C GLU A 37 -7.56 -2.07 3.77
N THR A 38 -7.55 -0.77 3.45
CA THR A 38 -8.41 -0.19 2.42
C THR A 38 -8.16 -0.81 1.06
N VAL A 39 -6.90 -1.01 0.64
CA VAL A 39 -6.59 -1.63 -0.66
C VAL A 39 -6.96 -3.12 -0.72
N ILE A 40 -6.94 -3.85 0.40
CA ILE A 40 -7.46 -5.23 0.47
C ILE A 40 -8.98 -5.23 0.36
N ARG A 41 -9.67 -4.36 1.11
CA ARG A 41 -11.14 -4.25 1.07
C ARG A 41 -11.64 -3.88 -0.32
N LEU A 42 -10.93 -2.99 -1.02
CA LEU A 42 -11.21 -2.62 -2.41
C LEU A 42 -10.81 -3.73 -3.42
N SER A 43 -10.26 -4.85 -2.96
CA SER A 43 -9.79 -5.98 -3.77
C SER A 43 -8.73 -5.59 -4.81
N PHE A 44 -7.95 -4.54 -4.54
CA PHE A 44 -6.82 -4.15 -5.40
C PHE A 44 -5.62 -5.06 -5.17
N ILE A 45 -5.43 -5.53 -3.94
CA ILE A 45 -4.39 -6.49 -3.59
C ILE A 45 -4.95 -7.62 -2.73
N THR A 46 -4.26 -8.76 -2.77
CA THR A 46 -4.52 -9.91 -1.90
C THR A 46 -3.80 -9.79 -0.55
N ARG A 47 -4.20 -10.61 0.43
CA ARG A 47 -3.45 -10.75 1.70
C ARG A 47 -1.99 -11.14 1.48
N ILE A 48 -1.73 -12.04 0.52
CA ILE A 48 -0.37 -12.49 0.18
C ILE A 48 0.46 -11.29 -0.32
N GLN A 49 -0.09 -10.51 -1.24
CA GLN A 49 0.60 -9.31 -1.75
C GLN A 49 0.83 -8.26 -0.66
N ARG A 50 -0.10 -8.10 0.29
CA ARG A 50 0.10 -7.19 1.43
C ARG A 50 1.30 -7.59 2.26
N ASP A 51 1.43 -8.88 2.57
CA ASP A 51 2.57 -9.39 3.36
C ASP A 51 3.91 -9.18 2.62
N GLU A 52 3.95 -9.35 1.29
CA GLU A 52 5.13 -9.02 0.47
C GLU A 52 5.47 -7.52 0.54
N ILE A 53 4.49 -6.63 0.40
CA ILE A 53 4.70 -5.17 0.50
C ILE A 53 5.28 -4.78 1.88
N VAL A 54 4.80 -5.40 2.95
CA VAL A 54 5.30 -5.15 4.31
C VAL A 54 6.75 -5.60 4.45
N LYS A 55 7.12 -6.73 3.85
CA LYS A 55 8.50 -7.23 3.84
C LYS A 55 9.43 -6.26 3.11
N ILE A 56 9.05 -5.77 1.93
CA ILE A 56 9.81 -4.77 1.16
C ILE A 56 10.03 -3.51 2.00
N GLN A 57 8.99 -3.02 2.68
CA GLN A 57 9.11 -1.87 3.58
C GLN A 57 10.09 -2.12 4.74
N MET A 58 10.18 -3.34 5.27
CA MET A 58 11.13 -3.68 6.33
C MET A 58 12.57 -3.77 5.82
N GLU A 59 12.78 -4.33 4.63
CA GLU A 59 14.08 -4.41 3.97
C GLU A 59 14.65 -3.00 3.69
N ASP A 60 13.79 -2.07 3.25
CA ASP A 60 14.14 -0.66 3.01
C ASP A 60 14.55 0.10 4.30
N MET A 61 14.13 -0.38 5.47
CA MET A 61 14.51 0.18 6.77
C MET A 61 15.80 -0.41 7.35
N ALA A 62 16.29 -1.52 6.78
CA ALA A 62 17.45 -2.26 7.28
C ALA A 62 18.77 -1.87 6.59
N GLY A 63 18.73 -1.00 5.58
CA GLY A 63 19.90 -0.45 4.87
C GLY A 63 20.19 1.00 5.26
#